data_AF-A0A257TGC2-F1
#
_entry.id   AF-A0A257TGC2-F1
#
_cell.length_a   1.000
_cell.length_b   1.000
_cell.length_c   1.000
_cell.angle_alpha   90.00
_cell.angle_beta   90.00
_cell.angle_gamma   90.00
#
_symmetry.space_group_name_H-M   'P 1'
#
loop_
_entity.id
_entity.type
_entity.pdbx_description
1 polymer ?
#
loop_
_entity_poly.entity_id
_entity_poly.type
_entity_poly.pdbx_seq_one_letter_code
_entity_poly.pdbx_strand_id
1 'polypeptide(L)'
;MAERADCPAGQPRRPRHRPLLESLGHLAGLPRLAELGLRATGVTDVGIKTLARLESLQTVDLDGCAISDEGVKALAQSQSLKSITLDDCAVSDEGLPHLAQMKSLVHVDLQQTFVTAEGAAQLQKQKPKLYVRSSSRPPPEPPSAEEKKPKQKWVRQFNFFES
;
A
#
# COMPACT_ATOMS: atom_id res chain seq x y z
N MET A 1 30.52 -10.53 2.50
CA MET A 1 29.16 -11.11 2.46
C MET A 1 28.23 -10.05 3.03
N ALA A 2 27.38 -9.46 2.19
CA ALA A 2 26.55 -8.32 2.57
C ALA A 2 25.35 -8.83 3.37
N GLU A 3 25.38 -8.59 4.68
CA GLU A 3 24.29 -8.86 5.61
C GLU A 3 23.12 -7.93 5.23
N ARG A 4 22.12 -8.50 4.57
CA ARG A 4 20.84 -7.83 4.30
C ARG A 4 20.17 -7.65 5.65
N ALA A 5 20.25 -6.44 6.19
CA ALA A 5 19.54 -6.06 7.40
C ALA A 5 18.03 -6.08 7.11
N ASP A 6 17.43 -7.24 7.36
CA ASP A 6 16.00 -7.44 7.54
C ASP A 6 15.52 -6.45 8.62
N CYS A 7 14.80 -5.41 8.20
CA CYS A 7 14.21 -4.46 9.13
C CYS A 7 12.95 -5.10 9.74
N PRO A 8 12.78 -5.08 11.07
CA PRO A 8 11.65 -5.72 11.73
C PRO A 8 10.33 -5.11 11.25
N ALA A 9 9.47 -5.98 10.74
CA ALA A 9 8.13 -5.68 10.27
C ALA A 9 7.25 -5.19 11.44
N GLY A 10 6.85 -3.91 11.44
CA GLY A 10 5.76 -3.46 12.32
C GLY A 10 5.83 -2.03 12.87
N GLN A 11 6.78 -1.19 12.48
CA GLN A 11 6.78 0.22 12.91
C GLN A 11 6.41 1.14 11.73
N PRO A 12 5.48 2.10 11.88
CA PRO A 12 5.39 3.22 10.95
C PRO A 12 6.74 3.92 11.00
N ARG A 13 7.51 3.82 9.91
CA ARG A 13 8.84 4.41 9.84
C ARG A 13 8.67 5.90 10.02
N ARG A 14 9.07 6.41 11.19
CA ARG A 14 9.07 7.85 11.47
C ARG A 14 9.75 8.54 10.28
N PRO A 15 9.12 9.54 9.64
CA PRO A 15 9.73 10.22 8.52
C PRO A 15 11.05 10.81 9.01
N ARG A 16 12.17 10.24 8.54
CA ARG A 16 13.52 10.69 8.93
C ARG A 16 13.88 12.04 8.29
N HIS A 17 13.01 12.58 7.45
CA HIS A 17 13.28 13.73 6.60
C HIS A 17 12.09 14.70 6.61
N ARG A 18 12.40 16.00 6.53
CA ARG A 18 11.41 17.07 6.49
C ARG A 18 10.42 16.83 5.33
N PRO A 19 9.13 17.11 5.51
CA PRO A 19 8.16 17.00 4.42
C PRO A 19 8.55 17.96 3.28
N LEU A 20 8.77 17.40 2.08
CA LEU A 20 9.23 18.11 0.87
C LEU A 20 8.11 18.94 0.19
N LEU A 21 7.12 19.39 0.96
CA LEU A 21 5.90 20.02 0.46
C LEU A 21 6.20 21.28 -0.36
N GLU A 22 7.19 22.06 0.06
CA GLU A 22 7.60 23.30 -0.61
C GLU A 22 8.29 23.03 -1.96
N SER A 23 9.08 21.97 -2.06
CA SER A 23 9.74 21.59 -3.32
C SER A 23 8.77 21.00 -4.35
N LEU A 24 7.71 20.29 -3.92
CA LEU A 24 6.70 19.73 -4.84
C LEU A 24 5.88 20.82 -5.52
N GLY A 25 5.63 21.95 -4.84
CA GLY A 25 4.94 23.09 -5.42
C GLY A 25 5.66 23.69 -6.64
N HIS A 26 6.99 23.63 -6.66
CA HIS A 26 7.79 24.12 -7.80
C HIS A 26 7.71 23.19 -9.01
N LEU A 27 7.46 21.90 -8.80
CA LEU A 27 7.29 20.93 -9.89
C LEU A 27 5.98 21.15 -10.67
N ALA A 28 4.97 21.77 -10.05
CA ALA A 28 3.70 22.15 -10.71
C ALA A 28 3.90 23.02 -11.96
N GLY A 29 5.03 23.74 -12.03
CA GLY A 29 5.38 24.60 -13.17
C GLY A 29 6.13 23.90 -14.31
N LEU A 30 6.29 22.56 -14.28
CA LEU A 30 7.03 21.80 -15.30
C LEU A 30 6.05 21.10 -16.27
N PRO A 31 5.63 21.74 -17.37
CA PRO A 31 4.62 21.22 -18.32
C PRO A 31 5.12 20.06 -19.20
N ARG A 32 6.31 19.52 -18.91
CA ARG A 32 6.91 18.40 -19.65
C ARG A 32 7.43 17.30 -18.73
N LEU A 33 7.14 17.38 -17.43
CA LEU A 33 7.57 16.38 -16.48
C LEU A 33 6.75 15.11 -16.69
N ALA A 34 7.35 14.11 -17.34
CA ALA A 34 6.70 12.84 -17.64
C ALA A 34 6.96 11.77 -16.57
N GLU A 35 8.11 11.83 -15.91
CA GLU A 35 8.55 10.82 -14.95
C GLU A 35 9.07 11.49 -13.68
N LEU A 36 8.66 10.98 -12.52
CA LEU A 36 9.08 11.51 -11.24
C LEU A 36 9.37 10.38 -10.23
N GLY A 37 10.61 10.32 -9.78
CA GLY A 37 11.05 9.38 -8.74
C GLY A 37 11.14 10.05 -7.38
N LEU A 38 10.34 9.57 -6.43
CA LEU A 38 10.25 10.04 -5.04
C LEU A 38 10.41 8.87 -4.05
N ARG A 39 11.09 7.81 -4.47
CA ARG A 39 11.38 6.64 -3.64
C ARG A 39 12.01 7.01 -2.29
N ALA A 40 11.46 6.44 -1.22
CA ALA A 40 11.86 6.62 0.17
C ALA A 40 11.96 8.09 0.61
N THR A 41 11.23 8.98 -0.07
CA THR A 41 11.13 10.37 0.31
C THR A 41 10.04 10.56 1.37
N GLY A 42 10.15 11.61 2.18
CA GLY A 42 9.15 11.97 3.20
C GLY A 42 7.84 12.51 2.62
N VAL A 43 7.44 12.05 1.43
CA VAL A 43 6.20 12.46 0.75
C VAL A 43 5.02 11.78 1.42
N THR A 44 3.99 12.57 1.67
CA THR A 44 2.73 12.16 2.29
C THR A 44 1.56 12.45 1.35
N ASP A 45 0.35 12.04 1.74
CA ASP A 45 -0.89 12.29 1.00
C ASP A 45 -1.09 13.77 0.61
N VAL A 46 -0.56 14.71 1.41
CA VAL A 46 -0.63 16.15 1.12
C VAL A 46 0.26 16.52 -0.07
N GLY A 47 1.46 15.93 -0.16
CA GLY A 47 2.37 16.14 -1.28
C GLY A 47 1.80 15.59 -2.59
N ILE A 48 1.11 14.45 -2.50
CA ILE A 48 0.45 13.82 -3.65
C ILE A 48 -0.64 14.68 -4.27
N LYS A 49 -1.42 15.42 -3.48
CA LYS A 49 -2.43 16.35 -4.03
C LYS A 49 -1.82 17.38 -4.97
N THR A 50 -0.56 17.76 -4.73
CA THR A 50 0.17 18.67 -5.62
C THR A 50 0.60 17.95 -6.89
N LEU A 51 1.05 16.70 -6.78
CA LEU A 51 1.43 15.86 -7.93
C LEU A 51 0.24 15.52 -8.84
N ALA A 52 -0.94 15.29 -8.26
CA ALA A 52 -2.16 15.00 -9.02
C ALA A 52 -2.57 16.14 -9.98
N ARG A 53 -2.12 17.37 -9.73
CA ARG A 53 -2.34 18.53 -10.59
C ARG A 53 -1.42 18.58 -11.82
N LEU A 54 -0.42 17.70 -11.90
CA LEU A 54 0.49 17.63 -13.03
C LEU A 54 -0.14 16.87 -14.19
N GLU A 55 -0.61 17.62 -15.19
CA GLU A 55 -1.27 17.05 -16.38
C GLU A 55 -0.32 16.32 -17.34
N SER A 56 1.00 16.48 -17.16
CA SER A 56 2.00 15.86 -18.02
C SER A 56 2.64 14.61 -17.40
N LEU A 57 2.38 14.35 -16.12
CA LEU A 57 3.02 13.27 -15.38
C LEU A 57 2.45 11.92 -15.79
N GLN A 58 3.31 11.02 -16.28
CA GLN A 58 2.95 9.69 -16.78
C GLN A 58 3.42 8.58 -15.85
N THR A 59 4.58 8.74 -15.21
CA THR A 59 5.18 7.73 -14.33
C THR A 59 5.55 8.36 -13.00
N VAL A 60 5.15 7.72 -11.91
CA VAL A 60 5.52 8.14 -10.55
C VAL A 60 6.00 6.95 -9.73
N ASP A 61 7.18 7.09 -9.13
CA ASP A 61 7.74 6.12 -8.19
C ASP A 61 7.67 6.71 -6.77
N LEU A 62 6.88 6.06 -5.92
CA LEU A 62 6.61 6.45 -4.54
C LEU A 62 6.94 5.31 -3.57
N ASP A 63 7.79 4.35 -3.98
CA ASP A 63 8.21 3.22 -3.14
C ASP A 63 8.70 3.69 -1.77
N GLY A 64 8.19 3.11 -0.68
CA GLY A 64 8.57 3.43 0.69
C GLY A 64 8.12 4.82 1.18
N CYS A 65 7.14 5.46 0.55
CA CYS A 65 6.54 6.71 1.01
C CYS A 65 5.39 6.46 2.00
N ALA A 66 5.09 7.45 2.84
CA ALA A 66 3.98 7.39 3.79
C ALA A 66 2.65 7.77 3.12
N ILE A 67 2.22 6.93 2.18
CA ILE A 67 1.01 7.13 1.39
C ILE A 67 -0.07 6.16 1.86
N SER A 68 -1.28 6.69 2.04
CA SER A 68 -2.48 5.94 2.41
C SER A 68 -3.48 5.88 1.26
N ASP A 69 -4.62 5.23 1.49
CA ASP A 69 -5.75 5.17 0.56
C ASP A 69 -6.25 6.58 0.15
N GLU A 70 -6.14 7.58 1.03
CA GLU A 70 -6.47 8.96 0.70
C GLU A 70 -5.47 9.59 -0.28
N GLY A 71 -4.19 9.20 -0.22
CA GLY A 71 -3.20 9.57 -1.22
C GLY A 71 -3.51 8.94 -2.58
N VAL A 72 -3.89 7.67 -2.61
CA VAL A 72 -4.31 6.97 -3.85
C VAL A 72 -5.54 7.64 -4.47
N LYS A 73 -6.51 8.03 -3.66
CA LYS A 73 -7.68 8.80 -4.11
C LYS A 73 -7.31 10.16 -4.70
N ALA A 74 -6.29 10.83 -4.15
CA ALA A 74 -5.76 12.05 -4.76
C ALA A 74 -5.06 11.76 -6.10
N LEU A 75 -4.24 10.69 -6.19
CA LEU A 75 -3.63 10.26 -7.47
C LEU A 75 -4.67 9.93 -8.54
N ALA A 76 -5.82 9.39 -8.15
CA ALA A 76 -6.91 9.06 -9.06
C ALA A 76 -7.52 10.26 -9.78
N GLN A 77 -7.26 11.50 -9.30
CA GLN A 77 -7.66 12.72 -9.99
C GLN A 77 -6.76 13.05 -11.20
N SER A 78 -5.55 12.47 -11.27
CA SER A 78 -4.68 12.66 -12.41
C SER A 78 -5.21 11.90 -13.63
N GLN A 79 -5.27 12.60 -14.77
CA GLN A 79 -5.74 12.03 -16.04
C GLN A 79 -4.59 11.53 -16.95
N SER A 80 -3.35 11.81 -16.57
CA SER A 80 -2.17 11.55 -17.39
C SER A 80 -1.32 10.37 -16.90
N LEU A 81 -1.46 9.98 -15.63
CA LEU A 81 -0.69 8.90 -15.03
C LEU A 81 -0.98 7.57 -15.70
N LYS A 82 0.09 6.89 -16.11
CA LYS A 82 0.10 5.57 -16.75
C LYS A 82 0.78 4.52 -15.88
N SER A 83 1.80 4.88 -15.12
CA SER A 83 2.54 3.96 -14.26
C SER A 83 2.71 4.53 -12.86
N ILE A 84 2.36 3.75 -11.84
CA ILE A 84 2.42 4.12 -10.43
C ILE A 84 3.11 2.99 -9.65
N THR A 85 4.16 3.32 -8.91
CA THR A 85 4.81 2.40 -7.97
C THR A 85 4.54 2.86 -6.55
N LEU A 86 3.83 2.04 -5.77
CA LEU A 86 3.42 2.27 -4.39
C LEU A 86 3.90 1.11 -3.50
N ASP A 87 5.09 0.59 -3.79
CA ASP A 87 5.70 -0.47 -3.02
C ASP A 87 5.99 0.01 -1.58
N ASP A 88 5.86 -0.87 -0.58
CA ASP A 88 6.05 -0.58 0.85
C ASP A 88 5.23 0.63 1.37
N CYS A 89 4.05 0.88 0.78
CA CYS A 89 3.12 1.93 1.19
C CYS A 89 1.95 1.38 2.04
N ALA A 90 1.28 2.26 2.79
CA ALA A 90 0.14 1.92 3.65
C ALA A 90 -1.20 1.92 2.88
N VAL A 91 -1.21 1.33 1.69
CA VAL A 91 -2.39 1.21 0.83
C VAL A 91 -3.10 -0.11 1.11
N SER A 92 -4.43 -0.07 1.17
CA SER A 92 -5.30 -1.22 1.43
C SER A 92 -6.26 -1.48 0.26
N ASP A 93 -7.12 -2.49 0.40
CA ASP A 93 -8.15 -2.80 -0.58
C ASP A 93 -9.13 -1.64 -0.82
N GLU A 94 -9.24 -0.70 0.13
CA GLU A 94 -10.08 0.50 0.00
C GLU A 94 -9.58 1.49 -1.06
N GLY A 95 -8.26 1.53 -1.33
CA GLY A 95 -7.66 2.39 -2.34
C GLY A 95 -7.82 1.88 -3.78
N LEU A 96 -8.01 0.57 -3.97
CA LEU A 96 -8.13 -0.07 -5.28
C LEU A 96 -9.27 0.45 -6.18
N PRO A 97 -10.52 0.69 -5.68
CA PRO A 97 -11.58 1.24 -6.52
C PRO A 97 -11.22 2.61 -7.12
N HIS A 98 -10.40 3.42 -6.45
CA HIS A 98 -9.94 4.69 -7.00
C HIS A 98 -8.97 4.50 -8.17
N LEU A 99 -8.05 3.54 -8.08
CA LEU A 99 -7.17 3.17 -9.20
C LEU A 99 -7.97 2.59 -10.38
N ALA A 100 -9.05 1.86 -10.10
CA ALA A 100 -9.93 1.36 -11.14
C ALA A 100 -10.63 2.47 -11.93
N GLN A 101 -10.83 3.67 -11.36
CA GLN A 101 -11.42 4.81 -12.07
C GLN A 101 -10.45 5.47 -13.07
N MET A 102 -9.13 5.30 -12.92
CA MET A 102 -8.11 5.98 -13.74
C MET A 102 -7.97 5.40 -15.15
N LYS A 103 -8.62 5.96 -16.15
CA LYS A 103 -8.64 5.39 -17.52
C LYS A 103 -7.27 5.30 -18.20
N SER A 104 -6.32 6.14 -17.81
CA SER A 104 -4.96 6.20 -18.35
C SER A 104 -3.99 5.20 -17.75
N LEU A 105 -4.34 4.58 -16.61
CA LEU A 105 -3.43 3.72 -15.85
C LEU A 105 -3.20 2.39 -16.57
N VAL A 106 -1.94 2.04 -16.80
CA VAL A 106 -1.47 0.83 -17.49
C VAL A 106 -0.67 -0.07 -16.56
N HIS A 107 0.04 0.50 -15.59
CA HIS A 107 0.91 -0.23 -14.68
C HIS A 107 0.74 0.25 -13.24
N VAL A 108 0.59 -0.69 -12.30
CA VAL A 108 0.55 -0.40 -10.88
C VAL A 108 1.31 -1.46 -10.09
N ASP A 109 2.30 -1.03 -9.32
CA ASP A 109 3.02 -1.86 -8.37
C ASP A 109 2.55 -1.55 -6.95
N LEU A 110 2.10 -2.58 -6.23
CA LEU A 110 1.56 -2.57 -4.87
C LEU A 110 2.24 -3.65 -4.03
N GLN A 111 3.55 -3.83 -4.17
CA GLN A 111 4.30 -4.84 -3.42
C GLN A 111 4.41 -4.45 -1.95
N GLN A 112 4.36 -5.43 -1.04
CA GLN A 112 4.49 -5.20 0.40
C GLN A 112 3.45 -4.22 1.00
N THR A 113 2.29 -4.10 0.36
CA THR A 113 1.16 -3.30 0.84
C THR A 113 0.15 -4.14 1.62
N PHE A 114 -0.91 -3.51 2.15
CA PHE A 114 -2.03 -4.17 2.81
C PHE A 114 -3.12 -4.62 1.82
N VAL A 115 -2.84 -4.58 0.53
CA VAL A 115 -3.72 -5.09 -0.52
C VAL A 115 -3.75 -6.62 -0.45
N THR A 116 -4.95 -7.18 -0.37
CA THR A 116 -5.15 -8.62 -0.40
C THR A 116 -5.06 -9.15 -1.84
N ALA A 117 -4.76 -10.44 -1.98
CA ALA A 117 -4.78 -11.10 -3.28
C ALA A 117 -6.18 -11.02 -3.95
N GLU A 118 -7.23 -10.98 -3.13
CA GLU A 118 -8.61 -10.82 -3.60
C GLU A 118 -8.86 -9.42 -4.16
N GLY A 119 -8.45 -8.38 -3.44
CA GLY A 119 -8.54 -6.99 -3.91
C GLY A 119 -7.80 -6.79 -5.23
N ALA A 120 -6.55 -7.26 -5.32
CA ALA A 120 -5.78 -7.20 -6.55
C ALA A 120 -6.46 -7.95 -7.72
N ALA A 121 -7.04 -9.13 -7.46
CA ALA A 121 -7.79 -9.88 -8.46
C ALA A 121 -9.07 -9.16 -8.91
N GLN A 122 -9.76 -8.44 -8.01
CA GLN A 122 -10.89 -7.59 -8.37
C GLN A 122 -10.48 -6.43 -9.26
N LEU A 123 -9.37 -5.75 -8.94
CA LEU A 123 -8.83 -4.67 -9.77
C LEU A 123 -8.43 -5.18 -11.17
N GLN A 124 -7.78 -6.34 -11.24
CA GLN A 124 -7.41 -6.98 -12.50
C GLN A 124 -8.64 -7.37 -13.34
N LYS A 125 -9.73 -7.84 -12.70
CA LYS A 125 -11.00 -8.12 -13.38
C LYS A 125 -11.64 -6.86 -13.96
N GLN A 126 -11.60 -5.75 -13.22
CA GLN A 126 -12.13 -4.47 -13.69
C GLN A 126 -11.31 -3.90 -14.86
N LYS A 127 -9.99 -4.10 -14.86
CA LYS A 127 -9.10 -3.71 -15.95
C LYS A 127 -8.15 -4.84 -16.35
N PRO A 128 -8.54 -5.70 -17.30
CA PRO A 128 -7.67 -6.78 -17.76
C PRO A 128 -6.42 -6.27 -18.50
N LYS A 129 -6.42 -5.01 -18.97
CA LYS A 129 -5.27 -4.34 -19.61
C LYS A 129 -4.32 -3.66 -18.61
N LEU A 130 -4.73 -3.50 -17.35
CA LEU A 130 -3.90 -2.93 -16.30
C LEU A 130 -2.97 -4.03 -15.78
N TYR A 131 -1.68 -3.75 -15.75
CA TYR A 131 -0.70 -4.62 -15.11
C TYR A 131 -0.69 -4.31 -13.61
N VAL A 132 -1.23 -5.23 -12.81
CA VAL A 132 -1.24 -5.12 -11.34
C VAL A 132 -0.20 -6.06 -10.77
N ARG A 133 0.83 -5.50 -10.12
CA ARG A 133 1.82 -6.27 -9.38
C ARG A 133 1.56 -6.11 -7.89
N SER A 134 0.81 -7.03 -7.29
CA SER A 134 0.58 -7.08 -5.83
C SER A 134 1.42 -8.17 -5.18
N SER A 135 2.06 -7.88 -4.05
CA SER A 135 2.50 -8.92 -3.12
C SER A 135 1.89 -8.59 -1.78
N SER A 136 0.99 -9.46 -1.31
CA SER A 136 0.37 -9.28 -0.01
C SER A 136 1.44 -9.39 1.05
N ARG A 137 1.62 -8.33 1.83
CA ARG A 137 2.33 -8.49 3.09
C ARG A 137 1.46 -9.39 3.98
N PRO A 138 2.01 -10.46 4.58
CA PRO A 138 1.24 -11.21 5.57
C PRO A 138 0.79 -10.21 6.66
N PRO A 139 -0.49 -10.25 7.08
CA PRO A 139 -0.94 -9.40 8.16
C PRO A 139 0.01 -9.60 9.34
N PRO A 140 0.42 -8.53 10.05
CA PRO A 140 1.29 -8.69 11.21
C PRO A 140 0.63 -9.72 12.12
N GLU A 141 1.28 -10.87 12.30
CA GLU A 141 0.77 -11.91 13.19
C GLU A 141 0.47 -11.22 14.52
N PRO A 142 -0.77 -11.33 15.05
CA PRO A 142 -1.07 -10.76 16.34
C PRO A 142 -0.04 -11.30 17.33
N PRO A 143 0.55 -10.47 18.21
CA PRO A 143 1.59 -10.91 19.13
C PRO A 143 1.09 -12.16 19.84
N SER A 144 1.78 -13.27 19.58
CA SER A 144 1.52 -14.63 20.04
C SER A 144 0.80 -14.66 21.39
N ALA A 145 -0.53 -14.74 21.35
CA ALA A 145 -1.36 -14.94 22.53
C ALA A 145 -2.40 -16.01 22.22
N GLU A 146 -2.20 -17.14 22.89
CA GLU A 146 -3.13 -18.25 23.11
C GLU A 146 -3.19 -19.34 22.03
N GLU A 147 -2.32 -20.34 22.21
CA GLU A 147 -2.74 -21.74 22.23
C GLU A 147 -4.05 -21.89 23.01
N LYS A 148 -5.21 -21.79 22.35
CA LYS A 148 -6.46 -22.33 22.89
C LYS A 148 -6.51 -23.81 22.54
N LYS A 149 -5.98 -24.60 23.49
CA LYS A 149 -6.14 -26.05 23.65
C LYS A 149 -7.49 -26.53 23.10
N PRO A 150 -7.52 -27.71 22.46
CA PRO A 150 -8.72 -28.22 21.82
C PRO A 150 -9.85 -28.38 22.84
N LYS A 151 -11.05 -27.99 22.38
CA LYS A 151 -12.33 -28.12 23.09
C LYS A 151 -12.56 -29.57 23.50
N GLN A 152 -12.18 -29.94 24.71
CA GLN A 152 -12.75 -31.13 25.35
C GLN A 152 -14.13 -30.76 25.87
N LYS A 153 -15.13 -31.10 25.07
CA LYS A 153 -16.53 -31.02 25.40
C LYS A 153 -17.02 -32.47 25.52
N TRP A 154 -17.84 -32.68 26.56
CA TRP A 154 -18.69 -33.84 26.89
C TRP A 154 -18.14 -34.87 27.87
N VAL A 155 -18.91 -35.43 28.81
CA VAL A 155 -20.13 -35.08 29.57
C VAL A 155 -20.17 -36.11 30.72
N ARG A 156 -20.61 -35.67 31.90
CA ARG A 156 -21.19 -36.42 33.05
C ARG A 156 -21.26 -37.95 32.95
N GLN A 157 -20.60 -38.64 33.90
CA GLN A 157 -20.99 -39.85 34.67
C GLN A 157 -19.68 -40.42 35.26
N PHE A 158 -19.55 -40.84 36.52
CA PHE A 158 -20.35 -41.81 37.25
C PHE A 158 -19.89 -41.79 38.73
N ASN A 159 -20.83 -41.86 39.68
CA ASN A 159 -20.55 -42.11 41.11
C ASN A 159 -20.01 -43.53 41.32
N PHE A 160 -18.91 -43.70 42.06
CA PHE A 160 -18.44 -44.91 42.80
C PHE A 160 -17.01 -44.58 43.28
N PHE A 161 -16.50 -44.80 44.50
CA PHE A 161 -16.82 -45.72 45.58
C PHE A 161 -16.09 -45.25 46.87
N GLU A 162 -16.55 -45.79 47.99
CA GLU A 162 -16.21 -45.59 49.41
C GLU A 162 -14.72 -45.43 49.80
N SER A 163 -14.46 -44.68 50.88
CA SER A 163 -14.03 -45.26 52.19
C SER A 163 -14.00 -44.22 53.31
#